data_AF-A0A9C7UQG1-F1
#
_entry.id   AF-A0A9C7UQG1-F1
#
_cell.length_a   1.000
_cell.length_b   1.000
_cell.length_c   1.000
_cell.angle_alpha   90.00
_cell.angle_beta   90.00
_cell.angle_gamma   90.00
#
_symmetry.space_group_name_H-M   'P 1'
#
loop_
_entity.id
_entity.type
_entity.pdbx_description
1 polymer ?
#
loop_
_entity_poly.entity_id
_entity_poly.type
_entity_poly.pdbx_seq_one_letter_code
_entity_poly.pdbx_strand_id
1 'polypeptide(L)'
;MIDSTEKTYFPSAHYASYLKNSSSNSIHANTTIQVEEERPLFEGLPVVARSPVYTASPVTVTGQKSSSSCKLKYSWLTIFIVLCINYLLAFLVYFGRLLQSDMTYVFLFRPQWLGIFFGLCPLLACLLTLGHQGVQNKIEWLLQDSTEIWPVLVVCIVFAFLGAVSFNISGGLEGSINIFSIIVFVCALGSLHQPQLRCTVGLTWSDATAWILMWVTLDSHWNEDLFFGRQVFVYDFWSLMFSNLSVIGWKIFRKLPGFHFRLYPVQLGDILVAISCALGLAVFLPLAVALHYVPPVAWDRLKMVMEGSLTIGHLLSVTLVFFHLFFTVALVEEILFRGVVLAGLDGNFPQYPYCTLICSSILFGSSHWGHEHQWGSRLLTCAVDSLGGMVFGLAYRVTDYNILAPTLCHALINTGRAILF
;
A
#
# COMPACT_ATOMS: atom_id res chain seq x y z
N MET A 1 35.86 -36.99 -40.99
CA MET A 1 36.15 -35.74 -40.25
C MET A 1 34.88 -35.38 -39.50
N ILE A 2 34.92 -35.59 -38.18
CA ILE A 2 34.04 -35.07 -37.10
C ILE A 2 32.53 -35.32 -37.22
N ASP A 3 32.10 -36.35 -36.49
CA ASP A 3 30.79 -36.53 -35.87
C ASP A 3 30.47 -35.39 -34.88
N SER A 4 29.20 -34.97 -34.81
CA SER A 4 28.52 -34.71 -33.53
C SER A 4 27.01 -34.52 -33.70
N THR A 5 26.26 -35.62 -33.60
CA THR A 5 24.85 -35.57 -33.20
C THR A 5 24.78 -35.50 -31.68
N GLU A 6 24.49 -34.33 -31.12
CA GLU A 6 24.15 -34.19 -29.70
C GLU A 6 22.75 -34.76 -29.44
N LYS A 7 22.71 -35.86 -28.67
CA LYS A 7 21.50 -36.37 -28.04
C LYS A 7 21.30 -35.62 -26.72
N THR A 8 20.28 -34.77 -26.66
CA THR A 8 19.77 -34.23 -25.39
C THR A 8 19.20 -35.36 -24.53
N TYR A 9 19.83 -35.57 -23.39
CA TYR A 9 19.45 -36.52 -22.35
C TYR A 9 18.31 -35.92 -21.51
N PHE A 10 17.11 -36.50 -21.59
CA PHE A 10 16.02 -36.21 -20.66
C PHE A 10 16.06 -37.25 -19.52
N PRO A 11 16.24 -36.85 -18.25
CA PRO A 11 16.07 -37.78 -17.16
C PRO A 11 14.57 -38.03 -16.95
N SER A 12 14.11 -39.24 -17.29
CA SER A 12 12.79 -39.74 -16.93
C SER A 12 12.75 -40.05 -15.43
N ALA A 13 12.12 -39.19 -14.64
CA ALA A 13 11.82 -39.49 -13.25
C ALA A 13 10.69 -40.53 -13.18
N HIS A 14 11.04 -41.79 -12.93
CA HIS A 14 10.08 -42.82 -12.55
C HIS A 14 9.58 -42.54 -11.13
N TYR A 15 8.33 -42.11 -11.00
CA TYR A 15 7.60 -42.16 -9.74
C TYR A 15 7.23 -43.62 -9.45
N ALA A 16 8.01 -44.29 -8.61
CA ALA A 16 7.61 -45.54 -8.00
C ALA A 16 6.51 -45.26 -6.97
N SER A 17 5.31 -45.79 -7.23
CA SER A 17 4.19 -45.81 -6.29
C SER A 17 4.51 -46.77 -5.13
N TYR A 18 5.00 -46.24 -4.00
CA TYR A 18 5.09 -47.00 -2.77
C TYR A 18 3.74 -47.00 -2.04
N LEU A 19 2.95 -48.05 -2.29
CA LEU A 19 1.95 -48.54 -1.37
C LEU A 19 2.65 -48.96 -0.07
N LYS A 20 2.38 -48.27 1.04
CA LYS A 20 2.85 -48.69 2.37
C LYS A 20 1.71 -49.36 3.12
N ASN A 21 1.70 -50.69 3.05
CA ASN A 21 1.04 -51.55 4.02
C ASN A 21 1.78 -51.49 5.36
N SER A 22 0.99 -51.63 6.42
CA SER A 22 1.38 -51.80 7.82
C SER A 22 2.35 -52.97 8.04
N SER A 23 3.40 -52.74 8.83
CA SER A 23 3.76 -53.49 10.06
C SER A 23 5.28 -53.51 10.35
N SER A 24 5.57 -53.53 11.66
CA SER A 24 6.76 -54.08 12.36
C SER A 24 8.14 -53.40 12.26
N ASN A 25 8.57 -52.89 13.42
CA ASN A 25 9.89 -52.97 14.07
C ASN A 25 11.13 -53.30 13.21
N SER A 26 12.10 -52.38 13.17
CA SER A 26 13.51 -52.67 13.55
C SER A 26 14.41 -51.41 13.53
N ILE A 27 15.08 -51.19 14.66
CA ILE A 27 16.53 -51.04 14.87
C ILE A 27 17.33 -50.03 14.00
N HIS A 28 18.04 -49.18 14.74
CA HIS A 28 19.03 -48.18 14.37
C HIS A 28 19.97 -48.48 13.19
N ALA A 29 20.11 -47.47 12.32
CA ALA A 29 21.40 -47.09 11.73
C ALA A 29 21.40 -45.56 11.55
N ASN A 30 22.17 -44.85 12.39
CA ASN A 30 22.51 -43.44 12.16
C ASN A 30 23.66 -43.40 11.16
N THR A 31 23.40 -42.93 9.95
CA THR A 31 24.45 -42.59 8.97
C THR A 31 24.50 -41.08 8.89
N THR A 32 25.42 -40.48 9.64
CA THR A 32 25.74 -39.05 9.57
C THR A 32 26.64 -38.85 8.36
N ILE A 33 26.10 -38.27 7.29
CA ILE A 33 26.90 -37.78 6.17
C ILE A 33 27.44 -36.40 6.61
N GLN A 34 28.73 -36.31 6.88
CA GLN A 34 29.39 -35.01 7.01
C GLN A 34 29.64 -34.45 5.61
N VAL A 35 28.93 -33.37 5.29
CA VAL A 35 29.27 -32.47 4.18
C VAL A 35 30.11 -31.36 4.80
N GLU A 36 31.36 -31.27 4.38
CA GLU A 36 32.29 -30.22 4.76
C GLU A 36 31.90 -28.96 3.95
N GLU A 37 31.11 -28.06 4.56
CA GLU A 37 30.81 -26.75 4.00
C GLU A 37 31.96 -25.77 4.32
N GLU A 38 32.55 -25.21 3.27
CA GLU A 38 33.52 -24.12 3.34
C GLU A 38 32.92 -22.93 4.09
N ARG A 39 33.59 -22.52 5.19
CA ARG A 39 33.21 -21.33 5.98
C ARG A 39 33.52 -20.04 5.20
N PRO A 40 32.56 -19.12 5.02
CA PRO A 40 32.90 -17.75 4.72
C PRO A 40 33.41 -17.05 6.00
N LEU A 41 34.57 -16.39 5.88
CA LEU A 41 35.04 -15.39 6.84
C LEU A 41 33.97 -14.31 6.99
N PHE A 42 33.28 -14.25 8.12
CA PHE A 42 32.80 -13.03 8.82
C PHE A 42 31.90 -13.52 9.97
N GLU A 43 32.52 -13.99 11.05
CA GLU A 43 31.86 -14.24 12.34
C GLU A 43 31.78 -12.93 13.11
N GLY A 44 30.55 -12.50 13.43
CA GLY A 44 30.34 -11.41 14.38
C GLY A 44 28.98 -10.76 14.31
N LEU A 45 27.91 -11.51 14.59
CA LEU A 45 26.64 -11.11 15.25
C LEU A 45 25.58 -12.19 14.98
N PRO A 46 24.94 -12.80 16.00
CA PRO A 46 23.86 -13.74 15.78
C PRO A 46 22.57 -12.98 15.48
N VAL A 47 22.31 -12.69 14.20
CA VAL A 47 20.96 -12.34 13.74
C VAL A 47 20.21 -13.66 13.54
N VAL A 48 19.31 -13.99 14.46
CA VAL A 48 18.38 -15.11 14.31
C VAL A 48 17.37 -14.75 13.22
N ALA A 49 17.77 -14.94 11.96
CA ALA A 49 16.85 -14.92 10.83
C ALA A 49 15.95 -16.17 10.93
N ARG A 50 14.80 -16.06 11.59
CA ARG A 50 13.75 -17.07 11.46
C ARG A 50 13.18 -16.97 10.06
N SER A 51 13.52 -17.91 9.19
CA SER A 51 12.78 -18.13 7.95
C SER A 51 11.30 -18.36 8.29
N PRO A 52 10.34 -17.72 7.61
CA PRO A 52 8.92 -17.98 7.83
C PRO A 52 8.61 -19.43 7.46
N VAL A 53 8.25 -20.23 8.46
CA VAL A 53 7.79 -21.60 8.26
C VAL A 53 6.32 -21.54 7.85
N TYR A 54 6.05 -21.65 6.55
CA TYR A 54 4.69 -21.81 6.03
C TYR A 54 4.23 -23.26 6.23
N THR A 55 3.55 -23.55 7.34
CA THR A 55 2.85 -24.82 7.52
C THR A 55 1.52 -24.78 6.76
N ALA A 56 1.50 -25.30 5.54
CA ALA A 56 0.26 -25.59 4.84
C ALA A 56 -0.41 -26.82 5.49
N SER A 57 -1.46 -26.61 6.28
CA SER A 57 -2.31 -27.72 6.75
C SER A 57 -3.18 -28.23 5.60
N PRO A 58 -3.19 -29.55 5.30
CA PRO A 58 -4.09 -30.10 4.30
C PRO A 58 -5.53 -30.08 4.85
N VAL A 59 -6.36 -29.18 4.32
CA VAL A 59 -7.81 -29.16 4.59
C VAL A 59 -8.48 -30.10 3.60
N THR A 60 -8.94 -31.25 4.10
CA THR A 60 -9.75 -32.19 3.33
C THR A 60 -11.18 -31.64 3.23
N VAL A 61 -11.51 -30.96 2.12
CA VAL A 61 -12.87 -30.46 1.86
C VAL A 61 -13.71 -31.61 1.27
N THR A 62 -14.65 -32.12 2.06
CA THR A 62 -15.64 -33.10 1.61
C THR A 62 -16.68 -32.44 0.71
N GLY A 63 -16.94 -33.05 -0.44
CA GLY A 63 -17.69 -32.46 -1.55
C GLY A 63 -19.14 -32.12 -1.23
N GLN A 64 -19.42 -30.82 -1.09
CA GLN A 64 -20.76 -30.27 -1.15
C GLN A 64 -21.00 -29.73 -2.57
N LYS A 65 -21.88 -30.38 -3.34
CA LYS A 65 -22.33 -29.91 -4.67
C LYS A 65 -23.14 -28.62 -4.50
N SER A 66 -22.46 -27.48 -4.32
CA SER A 66 -23.10 -26.17 -4.27
C SER A 66 -23.41 -25.68 -5.68
N SER A 67 -24.64 -25.25 -5.94
CA SER A 67 -25.06 -24.74 -7.25
C SER A 67 -24.29 -23.47 -7.60
N SER A 68 -23.45 -23.54 -8.64
CA SER A 68 -22.57 -22.46 -9.12
C SER A 68 -23.32 -21.20 -9.60
N SER A 69 -24.60 -21.32 -9.97
CA SER A 69 -25.39 -20.23 -10.54
C SER A 69 -25.78 -19.12 -9.55
N CYS A 70 -26.01 -19.46 -8.27
CA CYS A 70 -26.46 -18.45 -7.30
C CYS A 70 -25.30 -17.60 -6.75
N LYS A 71 -24.08 -18.16 -6.70
CA LYS A 71 -22.90 -17.53 -6.07
C LYS A 71 -22.26 -16.42 -6.92
N LEU A 72 -22.25 -16.56 -8.25
CA LEU A 72 -21.67 -15.55 -9.16
C LEU A 72 -22.40 -14.20 -9.07
N LYS A 73 -23.71 -14.20 -8.77
CA LYS A 73 -24.53 -12.99 -8.64
C LYS A 73 -24.16 -12.13 -7.43
N TYR A 74 -23.71 -12.74 -6.32
CA TYR A 74 -23.41 -11.99 -5.09
C TYR A 74 -22.08 -11.21 -5.17
N SER A 75 -21.10 -11.68 -5.94
CA SER A 75 -19.83 -10.96 -6.14
C SER A 75 -20.03 -9.67 -6.92
N TRP A 76 -20.74 -9.74 -8.06
CA TRP A 76 -21.12 -8.56 -8.84
C TRP A 76 -22.02 -7.62 -8.06
N LEU A 77 -22.99 -8.14 -7.31
CA LEU A 77 -23.88 -7.32 -6.49
C LEU A 77 -23.12 -6.58 -5.38
N THR A 78 -22.13 -7.20 -4.76
CA THR A 78 -21.34 -6.55 -3.69
C THR A 78 -20.44 -5.45 -4.25
N ILE A 79 -19.75 -5.72 -5.37
CA ILE A 79 -18.92 -4.72 -6.06
C ILE A 79 -19.80 -3.58 -6.58
N PHE A 80 -20.97 -3.91 -7.15
CA PHE A 80 -21.97 -2.95 -7.59
C PHE A 80 -22.52 -2.12 -6.43
N ILE A 81 -22.81 -2.71 -5.25
CA ILE A 81 -23.26 -1.98 -4.07
C ILE A 81 -22.17 -1.03 -3.57
N VAL A 82 -20.91 -1.46 -3.51
CA VAL A 82 -19.80 -0.58 -3.10
C VAL A 82 -19.61 0.57 -4.09
N LEU A 83 -19.63 0.28 -5.40
CA LEU A 83 -19.55 1.29 -6.44
C LEU A 83 -20.76 2.22 -6.45
N CYS A 84 -21.98 1.70 -6.29
CA CYS A 84 -23.22 2.48 -6.22
C CYS A 84 -23.29 3.33 -4.95
N ILE A 85 -22.78 2.86 -3.81
CA ILE A 85 -22.65 3.69 -2.61
C ILE A 85 -21.69 4.84 -2.92
N ASN A 86 -20.51 4.57 -3.48
CA ASN A 86 -19.55 5.63 -3.83
C ASN A 86 -20.12 6.61 -4.88
N TYR A 87 -20.85 6.12 -5.88
CA TYR A 87 -21.48 6.94 -6.92
C TYR A 87 -22.69 7.72 -6.41
N LEU A 88 -23.51 7.13 -5.52
CA LEU A 88 -24.62 7.80 -4.86
C LEU A 88 -24.11 8.92 -3.95
N LEU A 89 -22.99 8.72 -3.28
CA LEU A 89 -22.35 9.73 -2.46
C LEU A 89 -21.78 10.87 -3.31
N ALA A 90 -21.12 10.57 -4.43
CA ALA A 90 -20.70 11.56 -5.42
C ALA A 90 -21.90 12.33 -6.02
N PHE A 91 -23.02 11.64 -6.25
CA PHE A 91 -24.26 12.24 -6.74
C PHE A 91 -24.94 13.15 -5.70
N LEU A 92 -24.92 12.79 -4.41
CA LEU A 92 -25.45 13.66 -3.34
C LEU A 92 -24.61 14.92 -3.16
N VAL A 93 -23.29 14.83 -3.37
CA VAL A 93 -22.40 16.01 -3.46
C VAL A 93 -22.78 16.91 -4.64
N TYR A 94 -23.06 16.31 -5.81
CA TYR A 94 -23.52 17.03 -7.01
C TYR A 94 -24.88 17.71 -6.80
N PHE A 95 -25.84 17.04 -6.18
CA PHE A 95 -27.16 17.60 -5.86
C PHE A 95 -27.06 18.79 -4.89
N GLY A 96 -26.13 18.74 -3.93
CA GLY A 96 -25.81 19.87 -3.06
C GLY A 96 -25.26 21.10 -3.79
N ARG A 97 -24.61 20.92 -4.95
CA ARG A 97 -24.09 22.00 -5.80
C ARG A 97 -25.18 22.61 -6.69
N LEU A 98 -26.13 21.81 -7.16
CA LEU A 98 -27.33 22.27 -7.89
C LEU A 98 -28.23 23.16 -7.02
N LEU A 99 -28.32 22.89 -5.72
CA LEU A 99 -29.05 23.73 -4.76
C LEU A 99 -28.33 25.06 -4.43
N GLN A 100 -27.14 25.28 -4.99
CA GLN A 100 -26.26 26.38 -4.63
C GLN A 100 -26.39 27.62 -5.53
N SER A 101 -27.21 27.61 -6.59
CA SER A 101 -27.28 28.75 -7.51
C SER A 101 -27.83 30.04 -6.90
N ASP A 102 -28.51 30.02 -5.74
CA ASP A 102 -29.25 31.21 -5.27
C ASP A 102 -29.24 31.53 -3.76
N MET A 103 -28.43 30.87 -2.91
CA MET A 103 -28.54 31.07 -1.45
C MET A 103 -27.28 31.69 -0.83
N THR A 104 -27.22 33.03 -0.83
CA THR A 104 -26.06 33.82 -0.39
C THR A 104 -25.90 33.93 1.15
N TYR A 105 -26.88 33.54 1.97
CA TYR A 105 -26.81 33.82 3.42
C TYR A 105 -27.47 32.74 4.31
N VAL A 106 -26.78 31.64 4.64
CA VAL A 106 -26.91 30.96 5.96
C VAL A 106 -25.59 30.25 6.29
N PHE A 107 -24.97 30.62 7.42
CA PHE A 107 -23.60 30.27 7.79
C PHE A 107 -23.43 28.93 8.55
N LEU A 108 -24.50 28.16 8.80
CA LEU A 108 -24.44 26.99 9.68
C LEU A 108 -24.64 25.63 9.00
N PHE A 109 -25.20 25.59 7.79
CA PHE A 109 -25.36 24.35 7.02
C PHE A 109 -25.15 24.67 5.54
N ARG A 110 -23.89 24.86 5.12
CA ARG A 110 -23.61 24.84 3.68
C ARG A 110 -23.83 23.41 3.20
N PRO A 111 -24.69 23.14 2.20
CA PRO A 111 -24.89 21.80 1.64
C PRO A 111 -23.58 21.11 1.25
N GLN A 112 -22.53 21.89 0.97
CA GLN A 112 -21.16 21.43 0.75
C GLN A 112 -20.62 20.60 1.92
N TRP A 113 -20.85 20.98 3.18
CA TRP A 113 -20.41 20.22 4.36
C TRP A 113 -21.14 18.89 4.49
N LEU A 114 -22.42 18.84 4.13
CA LEU A 114 -23.15 17.58 4.02
C LEU A 114 -22.55 16.72 2.92
N GLY A 115 -22.26 17.29 1.75
CA GLY A 115 -21.56 16.57 0.67
C GLY A 115 -20.21 16.00 1.12
N ILE A 116 -19.39 16.79 1.81
CA ILE A 116 -18.10 16.34 2.34
C ILE A 116 -18.28 15.22 3.38
N PHE A 117 -19.19 15.41 4.34
CA PHE A 117 -19.49 14.42 5.36
C PHE A 117 -19.99 13.11 4.74
N PHE A 118 -20.97 13.19 3.84
CA PHE A 118 -21.49 12.01 3.15
C PHE A 118 -20.48 11.41 2.18
N GLY A 119 -19.56 12.18 1.59
CA GLY A 119 -18.50 11.64 0.73
C GLY A 119 -17.39 10.93 1.51
N LEU A 120 -16.83 11.58 2.54
CA LEU A 120 -15.66 11.11 3.26
C LEU A 120 -16.01 10.10 4.37
N CYS A 121 -17.09 10.30 5.13
CA CYS A 121 -17.39 9.44 6.27
C CYS A 121 -17.64 7.98 5.89
N PRO A 122 -18.36 7.64 4.80
CA PRO A 122 -18.51 6.26 4.39
C PRO A 122 -17.20 5.62 3.92
N LEU A 123 -16.33 6.38 3.24
CA LEU A 123 -15.00 5.90 2.87
C LEU A 123 -14.12 5.64 4.10
N LEU A 124 -14.13 6.56 5.07
CA LEU A 124 -13.42 6.40 6.34
C LEU A 124 -13.97 5.23 7.15
N ALA A 125 -15.29 5.11 7.24
CA ALA A 125 -15.96 4.00 7.94
C ALA A 125 -15.64 2.66 7.27
N CYS A 126 -15.61 2.61 5.94
CA CYS A 126 -15.20 1.43 5.18
C CYS A 126 -13.75 1.07 5.52
N LEU A 127 -12.84 2.05 5.49
CA LEU A 127 -11.41 1.84 5.76
C LEU A 127 -11.16 1.34 7.18
N LEU A 128 -11.81 1.93 8.18
CA LEU A 128 -11.73 1.49 9.58
C LEU A 128 -12.32 0.10 9.78
N THR A 129 -13.45 -0.19 9.13
CA THR A 129 -14.11 -1.50 9.16
C THR A 129 -13.21 -2.57 8.53
N LEU A 130 -12.59 -2.25 7.40
CA LEU A 130 -11.59 -3.09 6.76
C LEU A 130 -10.36 -3.26 7.65
N GLY A 131 -9.99 -2.28 8.47
CA GLY A 131 -8.87 -2.38 9.41
C GLY A 131 -9.06 -3.41 10.55
N HIS A 132 -10.25 -3.98 10.69
CA HIS A 132 -10.58 -4.99 11.70
C HIS A 132 -10.43 -6.42 11.13
N GLN A 133 -9.52 -7.22 11.70
CA GLN A 133 -9.21 -8.58 11.20
C GLN A 133 -10.44 -9.49 11.07
N GLY A 134 -11.34 -9.47 12.06
CA GLY A 134 -12.56 -10.27 12.03
C GLY A 134 -13.50 -9.94 10.87
N VAL A 135 -13.52 -8.69 10.41
CA VAL A 135 -14.33 -8.28 9.26
C VAL A 135 -13.67 -8.73 7.97
N GLN A 136 -12.36 -8.56 7.83
CA GLN A 136 -11.61 -9.08 6.68
C GLN A 136 -11.82 -10.57 6.51
N ASN A 137 -11.65 -11.37 7.57
CA ASN A 137 -11.83 -12.82 7.53
C ASN A 137 -13.24 -13.20 7.05
N LYS A 138 -14.27 -12.44 7.47
CA LYS A 138 -15.65 -12.66 7.05
C LYS A 138 -15.89 -12.28 5.59
N ILE A 139 -15.31 -11.18 5.12
CA ILE A 139 -15.38 -10.78 3.70
C ILE A 139 -14.62 -11.79 2.84
N GLU A 140 -13.41 -12.16 3.22
CA GLU A 140 -12.62 -13.20 2.54
C GLU A 140 -13.39 -14.52 2.47
N TRP A 141 -14.06 -14.92 3.55
CA TRP A 141 -14.92 -16.11 3.58
C TRP A 141 -16.10 -15.99 2.59
N LEU A 142 -16.79 -14.85 2.56
CA LEU A 142 -17.87 -14.59 1.60
C LEU A 142 -17.40 -14.61 0.14
N LEU A 143 -16.13 -14.25 -0.09
CA LEU A 143 -15.52 -14.13 -1.41
C LEU A 143 -14.66 -15.35 -1.81
N GLN A 144 -14.62 -16.43 -1.02
CA GLN A 144 -13.78 -17.61 -1.28
C GLN A 144 -13.96 -18.19 -2.70
N ASP A 145 -15.14 -18.02 -3.29
CA ASP A 145 -15.45 -18.52 -4.65
C ASP A 145 -15.34 -17.44 -5.74
N SER A 146 -15.24 -16.15 -5.40
CA SER A 146 -15.09 -15.06 -6.38
C SER A 146 -13.62 -14.81 -6.66
N THR A 147 -13.13 -15.48 -7.69
CA THR A 147 -11.70 -15.58 -8.02
C THR A 147 -11.26 -14.60 -9.11
N GLU A 148 -12.11 -13.64 -9.47
CA GLU A 148 -11.84 -12.69 -10.53
C GLU A 148 -11.47 -11.33 -9.94
N ILE A 149 -10.18 -11.00 -10.01
CA ILE A 149 -9.67 -9.64 -9.75
C ILE A 149 -10.04 -8.67 -10.88
N TRP A 150 -10.55 -9.20 -11.99
CA TRP A 150 -10.92 -8.46 -13.20
C TRP A 150 -11.80 -7.24 -12.95
N PRO A 151 -12.82 -7.25 -12.07
CA PRO A 151 -13.63 -6.05 -11.83
C PRO A 151 -12.82 -4.89 -11.23
N VAL A 152 -11.88 -5.17 -10.32
CA VAL A 152 -11.01 -4.15 -9.73
C VAL A 152 -10.05 -3.61 -10.79
N LEU A 153 -9.43 -4.52 -11.57
CA LEU A 153 -8.54 -4.14 -12.66
C LEU A 153 -9.25 -3.31 -13.73
N VAL A 154 -10.48 -3.69 -14.12
CA VAL A 154 -11.31 -2.96 -15.09
C VAL A 154 -11.66 -1.58 -14.57
N VAL A 155 -12.05 -1.44 -13.29
CA VAL A 155 -12.30 -0.12 -12.69
C VAL A 155 -11.03 0.73 -12.72
N CYS A 156 -9.87 0.18 -12.31
CA CYS A 156 -8.61 0.92 -12.36
C CYS A 156 -8.22 1.34 -13.78
N ILE A 157 -8.38 0.44 -14.77
CA ILE A 157 -8.11 0.73 -16.19
C ILE A 157 -9.07 1.80 -16.72
N VAL A 158 -10.36 1.72 -16.40
CA VAL A 158 -11.35 2.72 -16.84
C VAL A 158 -11.04 4.08 -16.23
N PHE A 159 -10.73 4.15 -14.93
CA PHE A 159 -10.36 5.41 -14.29
C PHE A 159 -9.05 5.99 -14.85
N ALA A 160 -8.05 5.15 -15.08
CA ALA A 160 -6.80 5.55 -15.72
C ALA A 160 -7.01 6.08 -17.14
N PHE A 161 -7.83 5.39 -17.92
CA PHE A 161 -8.18 5.80 -19.28
C PHE A 161 -8.94 7.13 -19.27
N LEU A 162 -9.92 7.29 -18.38
CA LEU A 162 -10.65 8.54 -18.23
C LEU A 162 -9.73 9.69 -17.79
N GLY A 163 -8.78 9.43 -16.89
CA GLY A 163 -7.75 10.39 -16.51
C GLY A 163 -6.87 10.80 -17.68
N ALA A 164 -6.36 9.83 -18.45
CA ALA A 164 -5.53 10.08 -19.64
C ALA A 164 -6.29 10.85 -20.74
N VAL A 165 -7.58 10.57 -20.92
CA VAL A 165 -8.46 11.29 -21.86
C VAL A 165 -8.70 12.72 -21.38
N SER A 166 -9.07 12.90 -20.11
CA SER A 166 -9.27 14.24 -19.50
C SER A 166 -8.01 15.11 -19.64
N PHE A 167 -6.84 14.50 -19.50
CA PHE A 167 -5.55 15.17 -19.59
C PHE A 167 -5.17 15.62 -21.01
N ASN A 168 -5.44 14.80 -22.03
CA ASN A 168 -5.21 15.21 -23.42
C ASN A 168 -6.11 16.39 -23.85
N ILE A 169 -7.26 16.55 -23.19
CA ILE A 169 -8.19 17.64 -23.45
C ILE A 169 -7.71 18.95 -22.78
N SER A 170 -6.98 18.88 -21.66
CA SER A 170 -6.52 20.08 -20.91
C SER A 170 -5.24 20.73 -21.47
N GLY A 171 -4.59 20.13 -22.46
CA GLY A 171 -3.58 20.81 -23.30
C GLY A 171 -2.20 21.04 -22.67
N GLY A 172 -1.89 20.46 -21.51
CA GLY A 172 -0.60 20.64 -20.82
C GLY A 172 0.34 19.44 -20.98
N LEU A 173 1.20 19.41 -21.99
CA LEU A 173 2.26 18.39 -22.08
C LEU A 173 3.47 18.78 -21.21
N GLU A 174 3.40 18.51 -19.90
CA GLU A 174 4.60 18.49 -19.07
C GLU A 174 5.38 17.17 -19.29
N GLY A 175 6.70 17.25 -19.47
CA GLY A 175 7.55 16.12 -19.86
C GLY A 175 7.58 14.94 -18.88
N SER A 176 7.18 15.13 -17.62
CA SER A 176 7.02 14.07 -16.61
C SER A 176 5.96 13.03 -17.00
N ILE A 177 4.94 13.45 -17.76
CA ILE A 177 3.75 12.63 -18.06
C ILE A 177 4.02 11.62 -19.17
N ASN A 178 4.95 11.93 -20.08
CA ASN A 178 5.40 10.99 -21.11
C ASN A 178 6.10 9.79 -20.48
N ILE A 179 6.91 10.01 -19.45
CA ILE A 179 7.63 8.93 -18.76
C ILE A 179 6.63 8.04 -18.02
N PHE A 180 5.65 8.62 -17.31
CA PHE A 180 4.60 7.85 -16.65
C PHE A 180 3.72 7.07 -17.62
N SER A 181 3.33 7.68 -18.73
CA SER A 181 2.52 7.00 -19.76
C SER A 181 3.28 5.82 -20.39
N ILE A 182 4.58 5.96 -20.61
CA ILE A 182 5.45 4.86 -21.07
C ILE A 182 5.52 3.76 -20.01
N ILE A 183 5.72 4.11 -18.73
CA ILE A 183 5.77 3.14 -17.63
C ILE A 183 4.45 2.37 -17.53
N VAL A 184 3.31 3.08 -17.53
CA VAL A 184 1.96 2.48 -17.51
C VAL A 184 1.77 1.56 -18.70
N PHE A 185 2.16 1.99 -19.91
CA PHE A 185 2.05 1.20 -21.12
C PHE A 185 2.91 -0.08 -21.04
N VAL A 186 4.16 0.01 -20.57
CA VAL A 186 5.04 -1.14 -20.37
C VAL A 186 4.46 -2.12 -19.36
N CYS A 187 3.94 -1.63 -18.23
CA CYS A 187 3.31 -2.48 -17.23
C CYS A 187 2.02 -3.13 -17.76
N ALA A 188 1.22 -2.40 -18.54
CA ALA A 188 0.02 -2.92 -19.19
C ALA A 188 0.36 -4.02 -20.22
N LEU A 189 1.39 -3.82 -21.05
CA LEU A 189 1.90 -4.84 -21.95
C LEU A 189 2.40 -6.08 -21.19
N GLY A 190 3.14 -5.87 -20.08
CA GLY A 190 3.57 -6.96 -19.20
C GLY A 190 2.38 -7.74 -18.62
N SER A 191 1.29 -7.05 -18.29
CA SER A 191 0.05 -7.65 -17.80
C SER A 191 -0.63 -8.55 -18.84
N LEU A 192 -0.60 -8.16 -20.12
CA LEU A 192 -1.15 -8.97 -21.23
C LEU A 192 -0.37 -10.27 -21.46
N HIS A 193 0.92 -10.28 -21.13
CA HIS A 193 1.79 -11.44 -21.28
C HIS A 193 1.82 -12.34 -20.03
N GLN A 194 1.10 -11.98 -18.97
CA GLN A 194 1.20 -12.68 -17.71
C GLN A 194 0.27 -13.91 -17.68
N PRO A 195 0.79 -15.13 -17.42
CA PRO A 195 -0.06 -16.29 -17.19
C PRO A 195 -0.91 -16.09 -15.93
N GLN A 196 -2.03 -16.82 -15.86
CA GLN A 196 -3.09 -16.63 -14.86
C GLN A 196 -2.56 -16.31 -13.44
N LEU A 197 -3.00 -15.18 -12.89
CA LEU A 197 -2.53 -14.54 -11.65
C LEU A 197 -2.59 -15.43 -10.39
N ARG A 198 -3.36 -16.52 -10.42
CA ARG A 198 -3.76 -17.32 -9.25
C ARG A 198 -2.61 -18.03 -8.52
N CYS A 199 -1.45 -18.20 -9.16
CA CYS A 199 -0.33 -18.96 -8.58
C CYS A 199 0.94 -18.15 -8.39
N THR A 200 0.90 -16.84 -8.67
CA THR A 200 2.09 -16.00 -8.52
C THR A 200 2.24 -15.51 -7.09
N VAL A 201 3.37 -15.84 -6.47
CA VAL A 201 3.80 -15.28 -5.19
C VAL A 201 4.40 -13.91 -5.49
N GLY A 202 4.00 -12.87 -4.76
CA GLY A 202 4.53 -11.51 -4.88
C GLY A 202 3.90 -10.63 -5.97
N LEU A 203 4.61 -9.54 -6.35
CA LEU A 203 4.10 -8.49 -7.23
C LEU A 203 4.02 -8.95 -8.70
N THR A 204 2.86 -8.75 -9.33
CA THR A 204 2.65 -9.02 -10.76
C THR A 204 2.79 -7.75 -11.61
N TRP A 205 2.86 -7.88 -12.94
CA TRP A 205 2.82 -6.71 -13.83
C TRP A 205 1.48 -6.00 -13.75
N SER A 206 0.38 -6.74 -13.56
CA SER A 206 -0.93 -6.13 -13.32
C SER A 206 -0.99 -5.37 -12.00
N ASP A 207 -0.35 -5.89 -10.95
CA ASP A 207 -0.24 -5.20 -9.65
C ASP A 207 0.57 -3.91 -9.81
N ALA A 208 1.71 -3.97 -10.50
CA ALA A 208 2.54 -2.81 -10.77
C ALA A 208 1.79 -1.75 -11.61
N THR A 209 1.06 -2.17 -12.65
CA THR A 209 0.25 -1.28 -13.48
C THR A 209 -0.81 -0.57 -12.65
N ALA A 210 -1.59 -1.33 -11.88
CA ALA A 210 -2.65 -0.77 -11.05
C ALA A 210 -2.08 0.16 -9.96
N TRP A 211 -0.94 -0.21 -9.37
CA TRP A 211 -0.23 0.63 -8.40
C TRP A 211 0.22 1.97 -9.02
N ILE A 212 0.89 1.95 -10.17
CA ILE A 212 1.34 3.18 -10.86
C ILE A 212 0.15 4.07 -11.21
N LEU A 213 -0.93 3.48 -11.74
CA LEU A 213 -2.13 4.23 -12.11
C LEU A 213 -2.77 4.92 -10.90
N MET A 214 -2.90 4.21 -9.78
CA MET A 214 -3.44 4.78 -8.54
C MET A 214 -2.51 5.85 -7.97
N TRP A 215 -1.21 5.59 -7.94
CA TRP A 215 -0.22 6.53 -7.44
C TRP A 215 -0.20 7.83 -8.25
N VAL A 216 -0.06 7.73 -9.57
CA VAL A 216 -0.04 8.89 -10.46
C VAL A 216 -1.33 9.68 -10.29
N THR A 217 -2.49 9.03 -10.22
CA THR A 217 -3.76 9.75 -10.03
C THR A 217 -3.81 10.48 -8.68
N LEU A 218 -3.22 9.92 -7.62
CA LEU A 218 -3.19 10.54 -6.29
C LEU A 218 -2.23 11.74 -6.23
N ASP A 219 -1.02 11.56 -6.74
CA ASP A 219 0.12 12.47 -6.56
C ASP A 219 0.13 13.63 -7.56
N SER A 220 -0.35 13.38 -8.77
CA SER A 220 -0.29 14.38 -9.84
C SER A 220 -1.39 15.44 -9.80
N HIS A 221 -2.30 15.36 -8.83
CA HIS A 221 -3.45 16.26 -8.70
C HIS A 221 -4.36 16.32 -9.95
N TRP A 222 -4.21 15.42 -10.93
CA TRP A 222 -5.01 15.42 -12.18
C TRP A 222 -6.51 15.25 -11.95
N ASN A 223 -6.89 14.79 -10.78
CA ASN A 223 -8.25 14.51 -10.38
C ASN A 223 -8.92 15.69 -9.64
N GLU A 224 -8.23 16.83 -9.49
CA GLU A 224 -8.81 18.09 -8.98
C GLU A 224 -10.01 18.54 -9.82
N ASP A 225 -9.92 18.39 -11.14
CA ASP A 225 -11.02 18.72 -12.05
C ASP A 225 -12.13 17.65 -12.07
N LEU A 226 -11.80 16.40 -11.70
CA LEU A 226 -12.75 15.29 -11.61
C LEU A 226 -13.54 15.31 -10.30
N PHE A 227 -13.07 16.03 -9.28
CA PHE A 227 -13.74 16.12 -8.00
C PHE A 227 -14.79 17.23 -7.99
N PHE A 228 -16.05 16.83 -7.77
CA PHE A 228 -17.18 17.76 -7.79
C PHE A 228 -17.38 18.54 -6.49
N GLY A 229 -16.62 18.23 -5.43
CA GLY A 229 -16.68 18.89 -4.12
C GLY A 229 -15.84 20.16 -4.03
N ARG A 230 -15.51 20.61 -2.80
CA ARG A 230 -14.57 21.73 -2.62
C ARG A 230 -13.16 21.27 -2.92
N GLN A 231 -12.42 22.07 -3.69
CA GLN A 231 -11.04 21.76 -4.08
C GLN A 231 -10.13 21.37 -2.89
N VAL A 232 -10.35 21.95 -1.71
CA VAL A 232 -9.58 21.65 -0.50
C VAL A 232 -9.69 20.19 -0.02
N PHE A 233 -10.73 19.44 -0.43
CA PHE A 233 -10.98 18.06 -0.02
C PHE A 233 -10.78 17.04 -1.14
N VAL A 234 -10.29 17.47 -2.31
CA VAL A 234 -10.01 16.57 -3.44
C VAL A 234 -9.08 15.46 -2.98
N TYR A 235 -7.94 15.85 -2.43
CA TYR A 235 -6.90 14.93 -1.99
C TYR A 235 -7.43 13.97 -0.93
N ASP A 236 -8.16 14.47 0.07
CA ASP A 236 -8.78 13.66 1.13
C ASP A 236 -9.70 12.57 0.56
N PHE A 237 -10.55 12.94 -0.39
CA PHE A 237 -11.48 12.01 -1.02
C PHE A 237 -10.74 10.91 -1.80
N TRP A 238 -9.80 11.30 -2.66
CA TRP A 238 -9.06 10.36 -3.49
C TRP A 238 -8.13 9.47 -2.69
N SER A 239 -7.49 10.00 -1.66
CA SER A 239 -6.67 9.24 -0.72
C SER A 239 -7.47 8.14 0.00
N LEU A 240 -8.63 8.51 0.56
CA LEU A 240 -9.50 7.53 1.23
C LEU A 240 -10.05 6.50 0.24
N MET A 241 -10.44 6.93 -0.96
CA MET A 241 -10.93 6.01 -1.99
C MET A 241 -9.83 5.03 -2.44
N PHE A 242 -8.63 5.51 -2.70
CA PHE A 242 -7.50 4.65 -3.09
C PHE A 242 -7.01 3.76 -1.97
N SER A 243 -7.07 4.20 -0.72
CA SER A 243 -6.83 3.32 0.44
C SER A 243 -7.81 2.15 0.45
N ASN A 244 -9.11 2.42 0.32
CA ASN A 244 -10.14 1.39 0.27
C ASN A 244 -9.96 0.45 -0.92
N LEU A 245 -9.77 0.99 -2.13
CA LEU A 245 -9.55 0.19 -3.34
C LEU A 245 -8.30 -0.68 -3.22
N SER A 246 -7.24 -0.18 -2.60
CA SER A 246 -6.00 -0.93 -2.43
C SER A 246 -6.18 -2.11 -1.47
N VAL A 247 -6.88 -1.91 -0.36
CA VAL A 247 -7.16 -3.00 0.59
C VAL A 247 -8.11 -4.03 -0.04
N ILE A 248 -9.16 -3.60 -0.72
CA ILE A 248 -10.07 -4.53 -1.41
C ILE A 248 -9.32 -5.30 -2.50
N GLY A 249 -8.56 -4.60 -3.35
CA GLY A 249 -7.81 -5.19 -4.46
C GLY A 249 -6.69 -6.11 -4.01
N TRP A 250 -5.68 -5.57 -3.32
CA TRP A 250 -4.45 -6.31 -3.00
C TRP A 250 -4.55 -7.20 -1.77
N LYS A 251 -5.27 -6.78 -0.73
CA LYS A 251 -5.43 -7.60 0.47
C LYS A 251 -6.53 -8.66 0.29
N ILE A 252 -7.75 -8.27 -0.08
CA ILE A 252 -8.89 -9.19 -0.07
C ILE A 252 -8.91 -10.10 -1.30
N PHE A 253 -8.86 -9.53 -2.51
CA PHE A 253 -8.96 -10.31 -3.75
C PHE A 253 -7.64 -10.96 -4.15
N ARG A 254 -6.55 -10.18 -4.23
CA ARG A 254 -5.22 -10.66 -4.65
C ARG A 254 -4.52 -11.49 -3.56
N LYS A 255 -4.85 -11.25 -2.29
CA LYS A 255 -4.19 -11.85 -1.11
C LYS A 255 -2.68 -11.77 -1.18
N LEU A 256 -2.18 -10.57 -1.46
CA LEU A 256 -0.75 -10.33 -1.62
C LEU A 256 -0.01 -10.77 -0.33
N PRO A 257 0.98 -11.69 -0.42
CA PRO A 257 1.73 -12.15 0.75
C PRO A 257 2.40 -10.99 1.46
N GLY A 258 2.36 -10.99 2.79
CA GLY A 258 2.93 -9.91 3.61
C GLY A 258 2.04 -8.68 3.75
N PHE A 259 0.98 -8.48 2.94
CA PHE A 259 0.10 -7.32 3.15
C PHE A 259 -0.81 -7.55 4.36
N HIS A 260 -0.39 -7.13 5.57
CA HIS A 260 -1.24 -7.15 6.77
C HIS A 260 -1.81 -5.76 7.07
N PHE A 261 -3.03 -5.53 6.57
CA PHE A 261 -3.80 -4.33 6.88
C PHE A 261 -4.51 -4.48 8.23
N ARG A 262 -3.88 -4.10 9.35
CA ARG A 262 -4.51 -4.17 10.68
C ARG A 262 -4.45 -2.82 11.38
N LEU A 263 -5.58 -2.13 11.45
CA LEU A 263 -5.70 -0.91 12.25
C LEU A 263 -6.25 -1.19 13.66
N TYR A 264 -6.93 -2.33 13.84
CA TYR A 264 -7.50 -2.76 15.12
C TYR A 264 -7.46 -4.30 15.29
N PRO A 265 -7.20 -4.83 16.51
CA PRO A 265 -6.84 -4.10 17.72
C PRO A 265 -5.42 -3.52 17.62
N VAL A 266 -5.24 -2.33 18.20
CA VAL A 266 -3.94 -1.67 18.28
C VAL A 266 -3.07 -2.43 19.27
N GLN A 267 -1.88 -2.87 18.84
CA GLN A 267 -0.94 -3.50 19.75
C GLN A 267 0.03 -2.44 20.30
N LEU A 268 0.39 -2.56 21.58
CA LEU A 268 1.37 -1.64 22.19
C LEU A 268 2.70 -1.67 21.43
N GLY A 269 3.10 -2.82 20.89
CA GLY A 269 4.28 -2.95 20.03
C GLY A 269 4.23 -2.07 18.79
N ASP A 270 3.07 -1.92 18.14
CA ASP A 270 2.89 -1.05 16.98
C ASP A 270 3.16 0.42 17.35
N ILE A 271 2.63 0.86 18.50
CA ILE A 271 2.80 2.22 19.02
C ILE A 271 4.26 2.48 19.41
N LEU A 272 4.87 1.55 20.15
CA LEU A 272 6.24 1.72 20.62
C LEU A 272 7.23 1.79 19.46
N VAL A 273 7.10 0.91 18.46
CA VAL A 273 7.94 0.94 17.26
C VAL A 273 7.73 2.25 16.50
N ALA A 274 6.49 2.69 16.31
CA ALA A 274 6.20 3.95 15.63
C ALA A 274 6.85 5.16 16.32
N ILE A 275 6.73 5.26 17.65
CA ILE A 275 7.34 6.33 18.44
C ILE A 275 8.87 6.24 18.37
N SER A 276 9.46 5.06 18.54
CA SER A 276 10.91 4.87 18.46
C SER A 276 11.47 5.26 17.09
N CYS A 277 10.79 4.87 16.01
CA CYS A 277 11.15 5.25 14.65
C CYS A 277 11.01 6.76 14.42
N ALA A 278 9.93 7.39 14.91
CA ALA A 278 9.72 8.83 14.79
C ALA A 278 10.80 9.61 15.56
N LEU A 279 11.13 9.18 16.79
CA LEU A 279 12.23 9.77 17.56
C LEU A 279 13.59 9.57 16.89
N GLY A 280 13.83 8.38 16.33
CA GLY A 280 15.06 8.09 15.57
C GLY A 280 15.22 9.00 14.35
N LEU A 281 14.13 9.26 13.62
CA LEU A 281 14.12 10.22 12.52
C LEU A 281 14.31 11.66 13.02
N ALA A 282 13.74 12.02 14.17
CA ALA A 282 13.92 13.35 14.75
C ALA A 282 15.39 13.65 15.13
N VAL A 283 16.23 12.63 15.38
CA VAL A 283 17.68 12.80 15.57
C VAL A 283 18.36 13.36 14.32
N PHE A 284 17.79 13.18 13.13
CA PHE A 284 18.29 13.78 11.89
C PHE A 284 17.81 15.22 11.66
N LEU A 285 16.96 15.77 12.52
CA LEU A 285 16.49 17.15 12.40
C LEU A 285 17.63 18.18 12.40
N PRO A 286 18.68 18.09 13.24
CA PRO A 286 19.82 19.00 13.17
C PRO A 286 20.55 18.94 11.82
N LEU A 287 20.65 17.75 11.22
CA LEU A 287 21.23 17.57 9.90
C LEU A 287 20.34 18.23 8.84
N ALA A 288 19.03 18.04 8.91
CA ALA A 288 18.07 18.68 8.01
C ALA A 288 18.15 20.22 8.10
N VAL A 289 18.27 20.78 9.32
CA VAL A 289 18.49 22.22 9.54
C VAL A 289 19.82 22.66 8.94
N ALA A 290 20.91 21.91 9.17
CA ALA A 290 22.24 22.24 8.65
C ALA A 290 22.30 22.22 7.11
N LEU A 291 21.49 21.38 6.48
CA LEU A 291 21.34 21.30 5.02
C LEU A 291 20.36 22.34 4.45
N HIS A 292 19.88 23.28 5.27
CA HIS A 292 18.86 24.27 4.91
C HIS A 292 17.53 23.65 4.42
N TYR A 293 17.29 22.40 4.76
CA TYR A 293 16.03 21.70 4.46
C TYR A 293 14.89 22.16 5.37
N VAL A 294 15.23 22.67 6.56
CA VAL A 294 14.30 23.26 7.50
C VAL A 294 14.53 24.78 7.54
N PRO A 295 13.52 25.62 7.23
CA PRO A 295 13.68 27.07 7.23
C PRO A 295 13.91 27.56 8.67
N PRO A 296 14.71 28.63 8.87
CA PRO A 296 14.99 29.16 10.21
C PRO A 296 13.73 29.45 11.05
N VAL A 297 12.63 29.86 10.41
CA VAL A 297 11.33 30.13 11.05
C VAL A 297 10.79 28.91 11.80
N ALA A 298 11.06 27.70 11.33
CA ALA A 298 10.62 26.47 11.98
C ALA A 298 11.31 26.27 13.34
N TRP A 299 12.56 26.72 13.47
CA TRP A 299 13.28 26.68 14.74
C TRP A 299 12.66 27.62 15.77
N ASP A 300 12.26 28.83 15.35
CA ASP A 300 11.58 29.78 16.22
C ASP A 300 10.22 29.23 16.69
N ARG A 301 9.46 28.57 15.81
CA ARG A 301 8.21 27.90 16.19
C ARG A 301 8.44 26.75 17.18
N LEU A 302 9.46 25.92 16.96
CA LEU A 302 9.83 24.86 17.90
C LEU A 302 10.17 25.44 19.28
N LYS A 303 10.93 26.55 19.30
CA LYS A 303 11.30 27.25 20.53
C LYS A 303 10.07 27.78 21.28
N MET A 304 9.10 28.38 20.59
CA MET A 304 7.83 28.80 21.22
C MET A 304 7.07 27.64 21.86
N VAL A 305 7.08 26.47 21.20
CA VAL A 305 6.47 25.23 21.73
C VAL A 305 7.21 24.77 22.99
N MET A 306 8.55 24.78 22.97
CA MET A 306 9.39 24.37 24.11
C MET A 306 9.29 25.33 25.30
N GLU A 307 9.08 26.63 25.07
CA GLU A 307 8.96 27.66 26.10
C GLU A 307 7.60 27.66 26.83
N GLY A 308 6.74 26.67 26.58
CA GLY A 308 5.57 26.39 27.41
C GLY A 308 4.32 27.22 27.09
N SER A 309 4.24 27.83 25.90
CA SER A 309 3.08 28.59 25.44
C SER A 309 1.92 27.74 24.85
N LEU A 310 1.97 26.42 25.05
CA LEU A 310 0.97 25.47 24.54
C LEU A 310 -0.37 25.64 25.27
N THR A 311 -1.39 26.05 24.53
CA THR A 311 -2.77 26.10 25.00
C THR A 311 -3.49 24.78 24.69
N ILE A 312 -4.62 24.53 25.36
CA ILE A 312 -5.50 23.40 25.01
C ILE A 312 -5.93 23.46 23.53
N GLY A 313 -6.15 24.67 23.00
CA GLY A 313 -6.47 24.87 21.59
C GLY A 313 -5.35 24.39 20.65
N HIS A 314 -4.09 24.64 21.01
CA HIS A 314 -2.94 24.14 20.24
C HIS A 314 -2.88 22.60 20.26
N LEU A 315 -3.07 21.97 21.43
CA LEU A 315 -3.08 20.51 21.54
C LEU A 315 -4.19 19.85 20.72
N LEU A 316 -5.39 20.44 20.73
CA LEU A 316 -6.50 19.99 19.89
C LEU A 316 -6.16 20.12 18.41
N SER A 317 -5.59 21.26 17.99
CA SER A 317 -5.18 21.47 16.61
C SER A 317 -4.15 20.45 16.14
N VAL A 318 -3.12 20.19 16.96
CA VAL A 318 -2.08 19.18 16.66
C VAL A 318 -2.69 17.80 16.52
N THR A 319 -3.64 17.46 17.40
CA THR A 319 -4.33 16.17 17.37
C THR A 319 -5.17 16.02 16.09
N LEU A 320 -5.90 17.07 15.70
CA LEU A 320 -6.70 17.08 14.46
C LEU A 320 -5.82 16.98 13.21
N VAL A 321 -4.70 17.73 13.17
CA VAL A 321 -3.72 17.64 12.09
C VAL A 321 -3.14 16.23 12.00
N PHE A 322 -2.80 15.62 13.14
CA PHE A 322 -2.32 14.24 13.18
C PHE A 322 -3.31 13.26 12.56
N PHE A 323 -4.58 13.28 12.99
CA PHE A 323 -5.57 12.36 12.45
C PHE A 323 -5.87 12.62 10.98
N HIS A 324 -5.90 13.88 10.56
CA HIS A 324 -6.04 14.22 9.16
C HIS A 324 -4.89 13.60 8.34
N LEU A 325 -3.64 13.93 8.66
CA LEU A 325 -2.46 13.41 7.96
C LEU A 325 -2.35 11.88 8.06
N PHE A 326 -2.77 11.28 9.18
CA PHE A 326 -2.82 9.84 9.33
C PHE A 326 -3.72 9.20 8.27
N PHE A 327 -4.96 9.68 8.12
CA PHE A 327 -5.92 9.06 7.22
C PHE A 327 -5.74 9.45 5.75
N THR A 328 -5.25 10.66 5.48
CA THR A 328 -5.22 11.19 4.11
C THR A 328 -3.85 11.14 3.46
N VAL A 329 -2.75 11.15 4.21
CA VAL A 329 -1.40 11.11 3.63
C VAL A 329 -0.70 9.79 3.99
N ALA A 330 -0.45 9.59 5.29
CA ALA A 330 0.37 8.48 5.75
C ALA A 330 -0.25 7.12 5.39
N LEU A 331 -1.54 6.93 5.65
CA LEU A 331 -2.16 5.61 5.48
C LEU A 331 -2.20 5.17 4.02
N VAL A 332 -2.56 6.07 3.10
CA VAL A 332 -2.61 5.74 1.66
C VAL A 332 -1.22 5.43 1.13
N GLU A 333 -0.22 6.23 1.51
CA GLU A 333 1.17 6.03 1.09
C GLU A 333 1.74 4.73 1.65
N GLU A 334 1.54 4.45 2.94
CA GLU A 334 2.01 3.19 3.52
C GLU A 334 1.31 1.99 2.89
N ILE A 335 -0.01 2.03 2.64
CA ILE A 335 -0.72 0.96 1.92
C ILE A 335 -0.06 0.70 0.57
N LEU A 336 0.19 1.75 -0.22
CA LEU A 336 0.74 1.62 -1.57
C LEU A 336 2.21 1.17 -1.56
N PHE A 337 3.07 1.78 -0.75
CA PHE A 337 4.49 1.47 -0.77
C PHE A 337 4.86 0.26 0.09
N ARG A 338 4.24 0.06 1.27
CA ARG A 338 4.62 -1.02 2.19
C ARG A 338 3.71 -2.22 1.97
N GLY A 339 2.40 -1.96 1.92
CA GLY A 339 1.39 -3.00 1.70
C GLY A 339 1.47 -3.63 0.31
N VAL A 340 1.69 -2.84 -0.75
CA VAL A 340 1.74 -3.36 -2.13
C VAL A 340 3.17 -3.54 -2.62
N VAL A 341 3.97 -2.48 -2.70
CA VAL A 341 5.31 -2.55 -3.32
C VAL A 341 6.28 -3.40 -2.49
N LEU A 342 6.51 -3.08 -1.21
CA LEU A 342 7.46 -3.81 -0.37
C LEU A 342 7.04 -5.27 -0.17
N ALA A 343 5.79 -5.51 0.23
CA ALA A 343 5.28 -6.87 0.43
C ALA A 343 5.32 -7.70 -0.88
N GLY A 344 4.98 -7.08 -2.01
CA GLY A 344 5.06 -7.71 -3.32
C GLY A 344 6.50 -8.03 -3.75
N LEU A 345 7.44 -7.11 -3.51
CA LEU A 345 8.87 -7.33 -3.76
C LEU A 345 9.44 -8.41 -2.85
N ASP A 346 9.08 -8.42 -1.57
CA ASP A 346 9.48 -9.47 -0.62
C ASP A 346 8.94 -10.85 -1.03
N GLY A 347 7.74 -10.91 -1.61
CA GLY A 347 7.20 -12.14 -2.19
C GLY A 347 7.97 -12.63 -3.42
N ASN A 348 8.46 -11.72 -4.27
CA ASN A 348 9.22 -12.06 -5.48
C ASN A 348 10.71 -12.36 -5.18
N PHE A 349 11.28 -11.69 -4.18
CA PHE A 349 12.73 -11.71 -3.88
C PHE A 349 13.00 -11.94 -2.38
N PRO A 350 12.48 -13.03 -1.77
CA PRO A 350 12.57 -13.26 -0.34
C PRO A 350 14.02 -13.39 0.18
N GLN A 351 14.96 -13.76 -0.68
CA GLN A 351 16.39 -13.87 -0.36
C GLN A 351 17.11 -12.52 -0.28
N TYR A 352 16.48 -11.41 -0.70
CA TYR A 352 17.09 -10.08 -0.74
C TYR A 352 16.30 -9.02 0.07
N PRO A 353 15.98 -9.27 1.35
CA PRO A 353 15.09 -8.39 2.11
C PRO A 353 15.61 -6.95 2.21
N TYR A 354 16.92 -6.74 2.33
CA TYR A 354 17.45 -5.37 2.38
C TYR A 354 17.33 -4.66 1.03
N CYS A 355 17.52 -5.37 -0.08
CA CYS A 355 17.39 -4.78 -1.42
C CYS A 355 15.95 -4.38 -1.70
N THR A 356 14.97 -5.23 -1.37
CA THR A 356 13.54 -4.91 -1.57
C THR A 356 13.11 -3.70 -0.73
N LEU A 357 13.60 -3.59 0.51
CA LEU A 357 13.39 -2.43 1.37
C LEU A 357 13.99 -1.16 0.75
N ILE A 358 15.25 -1.22 0.31
CA ILE A 358 15.93 -0.08 -0.32
C ILE A 358 15.19 0.34 -1.60
N CYS A 359 14.83 -0.60 -2.47
CA CYS A 359 14.10 -0.33 -3.69
C CYS A 359 12.74 0.32 -3.43
N SER A 360 11.94 -0.24 -2.51
CA SER A 360 10.65 0.33 -2.14
C SER A 360 10.79 1.73 -1.53
N SER A 361 11.86 1.97 -0.77
CA SER A 361 12.12 3.27 -0.13
C SER A 361 12.58 4.32 -1.13
N ILE A 362 13.39 3.93 -2.13
CA ILE A 362 13.77 4.80 -3.24
C ILE A 362 12.54 5.18 -4.06
N LEU A 363 11.63 4.23 -4.33
CA LEU A 363 10.37 4.54 -5.02
C LEU A 363 9.51 5.52 -4.24
N PHE A 364 9.43 5.35 -2.91
CA PHE A 364 8.75 6.28 -2.01
C PHE A 364 9.40 7.68 -2.03
N GLY A 365 10.73 7.79 -1.91
CA GLY A 365 11.38 9.11 -2.00
C GLY A 365 11.26 9.74 -3.38
N SER A 366 11.36 8.95 -4.44
CA SER A 366 11.23 9.43 -5.83
C SER A 366 9.83 9.94 -6.15
N SER A 367 8.82 9.50 -5.42
CA SER A 367 7.45 10.00 -5.61
C SER A 367 7.29 11.45 -5.18
N HIS A 368 8.22 11.97 -4.37
CA HIS A 368 8.23 13.35 -3.89
C HIS A 368 9.04 14.28 -4.81
N TRP A 369 9.43 13.81 -6.01
CA TRP A 369 10.27 14.57 -6.95
C TRP A 369 9.66 15.92 -7.38
N GLY A 370 8.33 16.01 -7.42
CA GLY A 370 7.61 17.20 -7.86
C GLY A 370 7.58 18.37 -6.87
N HIS A 371 7.93 18.14 -5.60
CA HIS A 371 7.75 19.14 -4.53
C HIS A 371 8.70 20.34 -4.62
N GLU A 372 9.87 20.16 -5.24
CA GLU A 372 10.88 21.21 -5.36
C GLU A 372 11.05 21.67 -6.80
N HIS A 373 11.45 22.93 -7.01
CA HIS A 373 11.71 23.44 -8.37
C HIS A 373 13.17 23.25 -8.81
N GLN A 374 14.11 23.28 -7.87
CA GLN A 374 15.54 23.19 -8.17
C GLN A 374 16.03 21.73 -8.13
N TRP A 375 16.85 21.33 -9.10
CA TRP A 375 17.37 19.97 -9.21
C TRP A 375 18.10 19.48 -7.95
N GLY A 376 18.93 20.33 -7.34
CA GLY A 376 19.65 19.99 -6.10
C GLY A 376 18.69 19.69 -4.95
N SER A 377 17.69 20.55 -4.75
CA SER A 377 16.66 20.37 -3.72
C SER A 377 15.78 19.14 -3.98
N ARG A 378 15.47 18.82 -5.26
CA ARG A 378 14.73 17.61 -5.62
C ARG A 378 15.48 16.34 -5.24
N LEU A 379 16.76 16.25 -5.61
CA LEU A 379 17.60 15.10 -5.27
C LEU A 379 17.73 14.93 -3.76
N LEU A 380 17.94 16.04 -3.05
CA LEU A 380 18.01 16.02 -1.59
C LEU A 380 16.69 15.57 -0.96
N THR A 381 15.56 16.10 -1.41
CA THR A 381 14.21 15.72 -0.96
C THR A 381 13.98 14.23 -1.18
N CYS A 382 14.25 13.73 -2.39
CA CYS A 382 14.11 12.30 -2.70
C CYS A 382 15.01 11.43 -1.82
N ALA A 383 16.25 11.86 -1.56
CA ALA A 383 17.17 11.13 -0.69
C ALA A 383 16.68 11.10 0.77
N VAL A 384 16.24 12.24 1.31
CA VAL A 384 15.71 12.37 2.66
C VAL A 384 14.42 11.56 2.83
N ASP A 385 13.49 11.69 1.90
CA ASP A 385 12.23 10.94 1.92
C ASP A 385 12.48 9.45 1.70
N SER A 386 13.51 9.05 0.92
CA SER A 386 13.94 7.64 0.84
C SER A 386 14.45 7.12 2.19
N LEU A 387 15.19 7.92 2.95
CA LEU A 387 15.64 7.53 4.30
C LEU A 387 14.45 7.40 5.26
N GLY A 388 13.50 8.34 5.23
CA GLY A 388 12.22 8.21 5.93
C GLY A 388 11.51 6.93 5.53
N GLY A 389 11.50 6.64 4.23
CA GLY A 389 10.88 5.46 3.68
C GLY A 389 11.50 4.15 4.13
N MET A 390 12.82 4.12 4.34
CA MET A 390 13.52 2.97 4.93
C MET A 390 13.09 2.76 6.38
N VAL A 391 12.97 3.83 7.17
CA VAL A 391 12.52 3.75 8.56
C VAL A 391 11.09 3.23 8.63
N PHE A 392 10.19 3.71 7.77
CA PHE A 392 8.81 3.20 7.70
C PHE A 392 8.79 1.72 7.28
N GLY A 393 9.57 1.32 6.27
CA GLY A 393 9.68 -0.08 5.86
C GLY A 393 10.28 -1.00 6.94
N LEU A 394 11.19 -0.50 7.77
CA LEU A 394 11.67 -1.22 8.96
C LEU A 394 10.58 -1.36 10.02
N ALA A 395 9.85 -0.29 10.33
CA ALA A 395 8.72 -0.34 11.26
C ALA A 395 7.68 -1.38 10.82
N TYR A 396 7.39 -1.41 9.51
CA TYR A 396 6.51 -2.39 8.90
C TYR A 396 6.98 -3.84 9.16
N ARG A 397 8.24 -4.16 8.89
CA ARG A 397 8.78 -5.52 9.09
C ARG A 397 8.89 -5.91 10.55
N VAL A 398 9.35 -5.01 11.41
CA VAL A 398 9.48 -5.26 12.85
C VAL A 398 8.13 -5.56 13.49
N THR A 399 7.04 -5.02 12.94
CA THR A 399 5.67 -5.25 13.42
C THR A 399 4.92 -6.34 12.65
N ASP A 400 5.66 -7.29 12.08
CA ASP A 400 5.11 -8.43 11.33
C ASP A 400 4.23 -7.98 10.16
N TYR A 401 4.76 -7.05 9.38
CA TYR A 401 4.13 -6.47 8.20
C TYR A 401 2.79 -5.78 8.49
N ASN A 402 2.60 -5.27 9.71
CA ASN A 402 1.42 -4.51 10.07
C ASN A 402 1.52 -3.06 9.59
N ILE A 403 0.52 -2.60 8.83
CA ILE A 403 0.49 -1.23 8.28
C ILE A 403 0.38 -0.13 9.35
N LEU A 404 -0.13 -0.43 10.54
CA LEU A 404 -0.40 0.61 11.53
C LEU A 404 0.88 1.29 12.03
N ALA A 405 1.92 0.52 12.35
CA ALA A 405 3.17 1.07 12.88
C ALA A 405 3.87 2.05 11.93
N PRO A 406 4.11 1.71 10.64
CA PRO A 406 4.68 2.68 9.72
C PRO A 406 3.74 3.86 9.48
N THR A 407 2.42 3.67 9.45
CA THR A 407 1.46 4.77 9.28
C THR A 407 1.51 5.75 10.45
N LEU A 408 1.54 5.25 11.69
CA LEU A 408 1.69 6.07 12.89
C LEU A 408 3.01 6.84 12.85
N CYS A 409 4.12 6.16 12.54
CA CYS A 409 5.43 6.79 12.44
C CYS A 409 5.43 7.93 11.41
N HIS A 410 4.90 7.64 10.22
CA HIS A 410 4.82 8.59 9.13
C HIS A 410 3.93 9.79 9.49
N ALA A 411 2.73 9.55 10.03
CA ALA A 411 1.83 10.60 10.49
C ALA A 411 2.46 11.48 11.60
N LEU A 412 3.20 10.89 12.53
CA LEU A 412 3.91 11.63 13.58
C LEU A 412 4.96 12.58 12.98
N ILE A 413 5.76 12.10 12.03
CA ILE A 413 6.77 12.91 11.35
C ILE A 413 6.11 14.03 10.54
N ASN A 414 5.06 13.73 9.77
CA ASN A 414 4.36 14.74 8.99
C ASN A 414 3.64 15.77 9.88
N THR A 415 3.13 15.35 11.04
CA THR A 415 2.55 16.27 12.02
C THR A 415 3.61 17.20 12.59
N GLY A 416 4.80 16.66 12.94
CA GLY A 416 5.94 17.47 13.35
C GLY A 416 6.32 18.50 12.29
N ARG A 417 6.40 18.09 11.02
CA ARG A 417 6.64 18.99 9.88
C ARG A 417 5.53 20.05 9.78
N ALA A 418 4.26 19.67 9.82
CA ALA A 418 3.14 20.61 9.68
C ALA A 418 3.05 21.66 10.81
N ILE A 419 3.58 21.36 12.00
CA ILE A 419 3.66 22.33 13.10
C ILE A 419 4.83 23.29 12.90
N LEU A 420 5.94 22.76 12.40
CA LEU A 420 7.20 23.49 12.25
C LEU A 420 7.21 24.42 11.04
N PHE A 421 6.60 24.03 9.93
CA PHE A 421 6.54 24.80 8.67
C PHE A 421 5.19 25.53 8.58
#